data_AF-A0AAJ7WJS2-F1
#
_entry.id   AF-A0AAJ7WJS2-F1
#
_cell.length_a   1.000
_cell.length_b   1.000
_cell.length_c   1.000
_cell.angle_alpha   90.00
_cell.angle_beta   90.00
_cell.angle_gamma   90.00
#
_symmetry.space_group_name_H-M   'P 1'
#
loop_
_entity.id
_entity.type
_entity.pdbx_description
1 polymer ?
#
loop_
_entity_poly.entity_id
_entity_poly.type
_entity_poly.pdbx_seq_one_letter_code
_entity_poly.pdbx_strand_id
1 'polypeptide(L)'
;MSATLSAGSSLARWLGASWFSGSFRPVPLREIVKAGSSLYTTDGGFLGTYTPRLAVKGDPDHVVSLVYDVAHLGHSVLIFCPTRAWCERLSLLIAGAFRDLVTSGGPVPPVPVDEVSLSHLVRCLRRCPSGLDSTLARTIPVGVAFHHAGLTVEERSVLEEAYRSTSLLVLVSTHS
;
A
#
# COMPACT_ATOMS: atom_id res chain seq x y z
N MET A 1 3.96 -12.84 -22.92
CA MET A 1 3.27 -13.19 -21.66
C MET A 1 2.15 -12.20 -21.44
N SER A 2 0.99 -12.62 -20.92
CA SER A 2 -0.16 -11.75 -20.65
C SER A 2 -0.80 -12.11 -19.31
N ALA A 3 -1.58 -11.20 -18.74
CA ALA A 3 -2.51 -11.53 -17.65
C ALA A 3 -3.60 -12.50 -18.16
N THR A 4 -4.42 -13.04 -17.26
CA THR A 4 -5.51 -13.95 -17.66
C THR A 4 -6.49 -13.23 -18.59
N LEU A 5 -6.53 -13.66 -19.86
CA LEU A 5 -7.44 -13.15 -20.87
C LEU A 5 -8.53 -14.20 -21.15
N SER A 6 -9.80 -13.78 -21.11
CA SER A 6 -10.94 -14.64 -21.48
C SER A 6 -10.89 -15.10 -22.94
N ALA A 7 -10.20 -14.38 -23.81
CA ALA A 7 -10.05 -14.68 -25.25
C ALA A 7 -8.59 -15.00 -25.68
N GLY A 8 -7.77 -15.58 -24.79
CA GLY A 8 -6.37 -15.87 -25.08
C GLY A 8 -6.12 -16.76 -26.31
N SER A 9 -7.03 -17.67 -26.61
CA SER A 9 -6.96 -18.56 -27.78
C SER A 9 -7.11 -17.84 -29.12
N SER A 10 -7.95 -16.80 -29.18
CA SER A 10 -8.12 -15.98 -30.39
C SER A 10 -6.87 -15.16 -30.69
N LEU A 11 -6.23 -14.61 -29.66
CA LEU A 11 -4.97 -13.88 -29.80
C LEU A 11 -3.83 -14.81 -30.25
N ALA A 12 -3.73 -15.99 -29.65
CA ALA A 12 -2.74 -16.99 -30.03
C ALA A 12 -2.89 -17.41 -31.50
N ARG A 13 -4.13 -17.63 -31.97
CA ARG A 13 -4.41 -17.92 -33.38
C ARG A 13 -4.00 -16.78 -34.31
N TRP A 14 -4.32 -15.54 -33.96
CA TRP A 14 -3.93 -14.37 -34.76
C TRP A 14 -2.41 -14.23 -34.87
N LEU A 15 -1.68 -14.53 -33.79
CA LEU A 15 -0.22 -14.49 -33.75
C LEU A 15 0.46 -15.74 -34.36
N GLY A 16 -0.31 -16.77 -34.75
CA GLY A 16 0.26 -18.06 -35.16
C GLY A 16 1.06 -18.77 -34.05
N ALA A 17 0.70 -18.52 -32.79
CA ALA A 17 1.43 -19.00 -31.61
C ALA A 17 0.69 -20.09 -30.84
N SER A 18 1.42 -20.91 -30.07
CA SER A 18 0.85 -21.86 -29.11
C SER A 18 0.38 -21.16 -27.83
N TRP A 19 -0.76 -21.58 -27.30
CA TRP A 19 -1.34 -21.04 -26.07
C TRP A 19 -1.08 -21.95 -24.86
N PHE A 20 -0.64 -21.37 -23.75
CA PHE A 20 -0.53 -22.02 -22.45
C PHE A 20 -1.23 -21.16 -21.38
N SER A 21 -2.09 -21.76 -20.57
CA SER A 21 -2.80 -21.08 -19.48
C SER A 21 -2.75 -21.91 -18.20
N GLY A 22 -2.52 -21.24 -17.08
CA GLY A 22 -2.61 -21.83 -15.75
C GLY A 22 -2.90 -20.75 -14.70
N SER A 23 -3.48 -21.15 -13.57
CA SER A 23 -3.79 -20.27 -12.43
C SER A 23 -2.81 -20.44 -11.26
N PHE A 24 -1.70 -21.16 -11.47
CA PHE A 24 -0.70 -21.42 -10.44
C PHE A 24 -0.12 -20.12 -9.87
N ARG A 25 -0.09 -20.03 -8.54
CA ARG A 25 0.59 -18.97 -7.79
C ARG A 25 1.44 -19.60 -6.69
N PRO A 26 2.74 -19.24 -6.58
CA PRO A 26 3.60 -19.74 -5.50
C PRO A 26 3.09 -19.38 -4.10
N VAL A 27 2.46 -18.21 -3.97
CA VAL A 27 1.80 -17.74 -2.74
C VAL A 27 0.29 -17.66 -3.00
N PRO A 28 -0.54 -18.38 -2.23
CA PRO A 28 -1.99 -18.32 -2.37
C PRO A 28 -2.52 -16.91 -2.18
N LEU A 29 -3.41 -16.48 -3.08
CA LEU A 29 -4.10 -15.21 -2.95
C LEU A 29 -5.44 -15.43 -2.24
N ARG A 30 -5.68 -14.69 -1.16
CA ARG A 30 -6.98 -14.65 -0.48
C ARG A 30 -7.66 -13.31 -0.75
N GLU A 31 -8.79 -13.37 -1.42
CA GLU A 31 -9.59 -12.20 -1.78
C GLU A 31 -10.77 -12.05 -0.81
N ILE A 32 -10.94 -10.85 -0.26
CA ILE A 32 -11.99 -10.53 0.71
C ILE A 32 -12.57 -9.16 0.38
N VAL A 33 -13.89 -9.04 0.46
CA VAL A 33 -14.61 -7.77 0.32
C VAL A 33 -15.07 -7.31 1.70
N LYS A 34 -14.76 -6.06 2.06
CA LYS A 34 -15.26 -5.42 3.29
C LYS A 34 -16.33 -4.40 2.93
N ALA A 35 -17.52 -4.53 3.50
CA ALA A 35 -18.61 -3.57 3.38
C ALA A 35 -19.08 -3.14 4.78
N GLY A 36 -18.85 -1.87 5.14
CA GLY A 36 -18.95 -1.43 6.53
C GLY A 36 -18.00 -2.26 7.41
N SER A 37 -18.52 -2.90 8.45
CA SER A 37 -17.73 -3.84 9.27
C SER A 37 -17.83 -5.28 8.79
N SER A 38 -18.70 -5.63 7.85
CA SER A 38 -18.88 -7.00 7.40
C SER A 38 -17.83 -7.42 6.37
N LEU A 39 -17.36 -8.66 6.46
CA LEU A 39 -16.40 -9.27 5.55
C LEU A 39 -17.07 -10.36 4.72
N TYR A 40 -16.73 -10.44 3.44
CA TYR A 40 -17.31 -11.38 2.48
C TYR A 40 -16.24 -12.00 1.60
N THR A 41 -16.51 -13.20 1.08
CA THR A 41 -15.81 -13.78 -0.08
C THR A 41 -16.26 -13.09 -1.37
N THR A 42 -15.54 -13.30 -2.46
CA THR A 42 -15.84 -12.69 -3.77
C THR A 42 -17.13 -13.22 -4.42
N ASP A 43 -17.62 -14.39 -4.00
CA ASP A 43 -18.92 -14.97 -4.36
C ASP A 43 -20.06 -14.54 -3.42
N GLY A 44 -19.81 -13.65 -2.46
CA GLY A 44 -20.82 -13.05 -1.58
C GLY A 44 -21.08 -13.81 -0.28
N GLY A 45 -20.31 -14.84 0.04
CA GLY A 45 -20.40 -15.56 1.31
C GLY A 45 -19.94 -14.71 2.49
N PHE A 46 -20.73 -14.65 3.56
CA PHE A 46 -20.38 -13.90 4.77
C PHE A 46 -19.27 -14.59 5.57
N LEU A 47 -18.21 -13.86 5.91
CA LEU A 47 -17.04 -14.36 6.65
C LEU A 47 -17.01 -13.91 8.11
N GLY A 48 -17.74 -12.86 8.47
CA GLY A 48 -17.75 -12.30 9.82
C GLY A 48 -17.68 -10.78 9.82
N THR A 49 -17.45 -10.22 11.01
CA THR A 49 -17.37 -8.78 11.23
C THR A 49 -15.96 -8.39 11.65
N TYR A 50 -15.38 -7.42 10.94
CA TYR A 50 -14.14 -6.75 11.29
C TYR A 50 -14.35 -5.83 12.49
N THR A 51 -13.57 -6.05 13.54
CA THR A 51 -13.52 -5.19 14.73
C THR A 51 -12.20 -4.41 14.71
N PRO A 52 -12.22 -3.08 14.55
CA PRO A 52 -10.99 -2.29 14.47
C PRO A 52 -10.23 -2.32 15.80
N ARG A 53 -8.90 -2.49 15.73
CA ARG A 53 -8.01 -2.38 16.91
C ARG A 53 -7.76 -0.93 17.31
N LEU A 54 -7.90 -0.01 16.36
CA LEU A 54 -7.65 1.41 16.53
C LEU A 54 -8.92 2.21 16.27
N ALA A 55 -9.24 3.12 17.19
CA ALA A 55 -10.26 4.14 16.97
C ALA A 55 -9.58 5.41 16.43
N VAL A 56 -9.59 5.58 15.10
CA VAL A 56 -8.94 6.72 14.43
C VAL A 56 -9.99 7.71 13.96
N LYS A 57 -9.83 8.99 14.34
CA LYS A 57 -10.72 10.06 13.88
C LYS A 57 -10.56 10.26 12.38
N GLY A 58 -11.67 10.26 11.65
CA GLY A 58 -11.66 10.45 10.19
C GLY A 58 -11.40 9.17 9.38
N ASP A 59 -11.47 7.99 10.03
CA ASP A 59 -11.34 6.68 9.38
C ASP A 59 -12.65 5.86 9.44
N PRO A 60 -13.74 6.31 8.78
CA PRO A 60 -15.05 5.66 8.87
C PRO A 60 -15.07 4.23 8.32
N ASP A 61 -14.15 3.93 7.39
CA ASP A 61 -14.03 2.62 6.74
C ASP A 61 -12.93 1.74 7.36
N HIS A 62 -12.37 2.15 8.50
CA HIS A 62 -11.35 1.40 9.23
C HIS A 62 -10.09 1.07 8.41
N VAL A 63 -9.76 1.89 7.41
CA VAL A 63 -8.59 1.68 6.54
C VAL A 63 -7.31 1.76 7.35
N VAL A 64 -7.20 2.74 8.25
CA VAL A 64 -6.02 2.90 9.10
C VAL A 64 -5.88 1.72 10.06
N SER A 65 -7.00 1.24 10.61
CA SER A 65 -6.99 0.05 11.48
C SER A 65 -6.56 -1.21 10.72
N LEU A 66 -7.02 -1.42 9.48
CA LEU A 66 -6.60 -2.54 8.64
C LEU A 66 -5.12 -2.47 8.28
N VAL A 67 -4.62 -1.27 7.97
CA VAL A 67 -3.20 -1.05 7.70
C VAL A 67 -2.36 -1.36 8.94
N TYR A 68 -2.82 -0.90 10.11
CA TYR A 68 -2.16 -1.18 11.37
C TYR A 68 -2.09 -2.68 11.65
N ASP A 69 -3.18 -3.43 11.47
CA ASP A 69 -3.25 -4.89 11.69
C ASP A 69 -2.20 -5.71 10.92
N VAL A 70 -1.63 -5.12 9.87
CA VAL A 70 -0.57 -5.75 9.06
C VAL A 70 0.79 -5.14 9.42
N ALA A 71 0.87 -3.81 9.52
CA ALA A 71 2.11 -3.10 9.78
C ALA A 71 2.71 -3.38 11.17
N HIS A 72 1.88 -3.58 12.20
CA HIS A 72 2.37 -3.90 13.56
C HIS A 72 2.95 -5.33 13.66
N LEU A 73 2.67 -6.19 12.67
CA LEU A 73 3.30 -7.51 12.51
C LEU A 73 4.58 -7.46 11.67
N GLY A 74 4.99 -6.27 11.19
CA GLY A 74 6.18 -6.10 10.34
C GLY A 74 5.96 -6.46 8.87
N HIS A 75 4.71 -6.51 8.43
CA HIS A 75 4.36 -6.77 7.04
C HIS A 75 4.04 -5.47 6.30
N SER A 76 4.40 -5.41 5.02
CA SER A 76 4.12 -4.25 4.17
C SER A 76 2.69 -4.27 3.62
N VAL A 77 2.12 -3.08 3.45
CA VAL A 77 0.77 -2.86 2.92
C VAL A 77 0.83 -2.00 1.67
N LEU A 78 0.16 -2.43 0.60
CA LEU A 78 -0.04 -1.66 -0.62
C LEU A 78 -1.51 -1.29 -0.73
N ILE A 79 -1.80 0.01 -0.85
CA ILE A 79 -3.17 0.52 -0.92
C ILE A 79 -3.37 1.16 -2.29
N PHE A 80 -4.41 0.77 -3.02
CA PHE A 80 -4.78 1.42 -4.26
C PHE A 80 -5.91 2.42 -4.05
N CYS A 81 -5.71 3.62 -4.59
CA CYS A 81 -6.57 4.77 -4.44
C CYS A 81 -7.07 5.26 -5.80
N PRO A 82 -8.28 5.85 -5.88
CA PRO A 82 -8.85 6.29 -7.14
C PRO A 82 -8.19 7.54 -7.72
N THR A 83 -7.60 8.41 -6.87
CA THR A 83 -7.00 9.68 -7.31
C THR A 83 -5.72 9.98 -6.57
N ARG A 84 -4.84 10.78 -7.20
CA ARG A 84 -3.55 11.25 -6.64
C ARG A 84 -3.75 11.96 -5.30
N ALA A 85 -4.70 12.90 -5.25
CA ALA A 85 -5.02 13.64 -4.06
C ALA A 85 -5.54 12.75 -2.92
N TRP A 86 -6.20 11.62 -3.24
CA TRP A 86 -6.62 10.67 -2.22
C TRP A 86 -5.43 9.87 -1.67
N CYS A 87 -4.43 9.54 -2.49
CA CYS A 87 -3.19 8.92 -2.02
C CYS A 87 -2.48 9.79 -0.98
N GLU A 88 -2.26 11.07 -1.31
CA GLU A 88 -1.60 12.02 -0.41
C GLU A 88 -2.37 12.17 0.91
N ARG A 89 -3.70 12.41 0.84
CA ARG A 89 -4.54 12.54 2.04
C ARG A 89 -4.54 11.29 2.91
N LEU A 90 -4.68 10.12 2.31
CA LEU A 90 -4.71 8.85 3.04
C LEU A 90 -3.34 8.55 3.67
N SER A 91 -2.24 8.81 2.96
CA SER A 91 -0.90 8.66 3.51
C SER A 91 -0.65 9.55 4.73
N LEU A 92 -1.16 10.79 4.72
CA LEU A 92 -1.12 11.70 5.86
C LEU A 92 -1.97 11.20 7.03
N LEU A 93 -3.17 10.66 6.76
CA LEU A 93 -4.06 10.13 7.79
C LEU A 93 -3.40 8.94 8.51
N ILE A 94 -2.83 7.99 7.75
CA ILE A 94 -2.14 6.82 8.29
C ILE A 94 -0.91 7.27 9.09
N ALA A 95 -0.07 8.15 8.52
CA ALA A 95 1.13 8.65 9.19
C ALA A 95 0.81 9.43 10.47
N GLY A 96 -0.28 10.20 10.48
CA GLY A 96 -0.78 10.90 11.67
C GLY A 96 -1.14 9.92 12.78
N ALA A 97 -1.97 8.91 12.46
CA ALA A 97 -2.36 7.89 13.43
C ALA A 97 -1.14 7.10 13.96
N PHE A 98 -0.19 6.74 13.10
CA PHE A 98 1.03 6.05 13.52
C PHE A 98 1.87 6.92 14.47
N ARG A 99 1.99 8.22 14.19
CA ARG A 99 2.68 9.15 15.08
C ARG A 99 1.98 9.31 16.42
N ASP A 100 0.66 9.41 16.40
CA ASP A 100 -0.15 9.52 17.62
C ASP A 100 0.02 8.28 18.50
N LEU A 101 0.12 7.07 17.91
CA LEU A 101 0.41 5.85 18.66
C LEU A 101 1.78 5.87 19.34
N VAL A 102 2.81 6.36 18.63
CA VAL A 102 4.17 6.50 19.17
C VAL A 102 4.21 7.50 20.32
N THR A 103 3.49 8.62 20.23
CA THR A 103 3.53 9.68 21.26
C THR A 103 2.62 9.41 22.45
N SER A 104 1.47 8.78 22.25
CA SER A 104 0.48 8.53 23.30
C SER A 104 0.77 7.29 24.15
N GLY A 105 1.80 6.50 23.81
CA GLY A 105 2.15 5.28 24.55
C GLY A 105 1.06 4.21 24.50
N GLY A 106 0.23 4.25 23.46
CA GLY A 106 -0.91 3.35 23.25
C GLY A 106 -0.51 1.94 22.78
N PRO A 107 -1.35 1.28 21.96
CA PRO A 107 -1.02 -0.01 21.33
C PRO A 107 0.38 -0.01 20.68
N VAL A 108 0.99 -1.20 20.61
CA VAL A 108 2.36 -1.40 20.08
C VAL A 108 2.53 -0.61 18.77
N PRO A 109 3.44 0.38 18.70
CA PRO A 109 3.63 1.13 17.48
C PRO A 109 4.00 0.18 16.33
N PRO A 110 3.67 0.53 15.08
CA PRO A 110 4.14 -0.24 13.93
C PRO A 110 5.64 -0.54 14.08
N VAL A 111 6.06 -1.75 13.68
CA VAL A 111 7.42 -2.27 13.93
C VAL A 111 8.47 -1.17 13.72
N PRO A 112 9.44 -1.02 14.64
CA PRO A 112 10.41 0.07 14.60
C PRO A 112 11.01 0.16 13.21
N VAL A 113 10.68 1.25 12.53
CA VAL A 113 11.12 1.47 11.16
C VAL A 113 12.60 1.77 11.21
N ASP A 114 13.37 1.20 10.28
CA ASP A 114 14.80 1.46 10.19
C ASP A 114 15.04 2.95 9.88
N GLU A 115 15.31 3.72 10.95
CA GLU A 115 15.52 5.16 10.89
C GLU A 115 16.67 5.54 9.95
N VAL A 116 17.69 4.69 9.83
CA VAL A 116 18.83 4.92 8.94
C VAL A 116 18.36 4.83 7.49
N SER A 117 17.62 3.76 7.14
CA SER A 117 17.06 3.59 5.80
C SER A 117 16.05 4.68 5.44
N LEU A 118 15.17 5.08 6.37
CA LEU A 118 14.24 6.17 6.13
C LEU A 118 14.95 7.52 5.96
N SER A 119 15.96 7.80 6.79
CA SER A 119 16.76 9.02 6.66
C SER A 119 17.50 9.06 5.33
N HIS A 120 18.01 7.91 4.88
CA HIS A 120 18.63 7.78 3.57
C HIS A 120 17.62 8.02 2.44
N LEU A 121 16.42 7.45 2.53
CA LEU A 121 15.33 7.68 1.58
C LEU A 121 14.98 9.18 1.46
N VAL A 122 14.78 9.86 2.59
CA VAL A 122 14.52 11.30 2.61
C VAL A 122 15.65 12.10 1.94
N ARG A 123 16.92 11.70 2.15
CA ARG A 123 18.06 12.34 1.49
C ARG A 123 18.10 12.09 -0.02
N CYS A 124 17.73 10.89 -0.47
CA CYS A 124 17.62 10.58 -1.90
C CYS A 124 16.56 11.46 -2.57
N LEU A 125 15.37 11.55 -1.98
CA LEU A 125 14.28 12.39 -2.51
C LEU A 125 14.66 13.88 -2.54
N ARG A 126 15.37 14.39 -1.52
CA ARG A 126 15.88 15.78 -1.54
C ARG A 126 16.84 16.08 -2.68
N ARG A 127 17.49 15.07 -3.26
CA ARG A 127 18.42 15.20 -4.38
C ARG A 127 17.73 15.06 -5.74
N CYS A 128 16.47 14.62 -5.78
CA CYS A 128 15.68 14.63 -7.01
C CYS A 128 15.44 16.08 -7.48
N PRO A 129 15.29 16.32 -8.79
CA PRO A 129 15.09 17.68 -9.32
C PRO A 129 13.87 18.42 -8.74
N SER A 130 12.83 17.69 -8.36
CA SER A 130 11.61 18.19 -7.70
C SER A 130 11.81 18.55 -6.22
N GLY A 131 12.92 18.12 -5.62
CA GLY A 131 13.14 18.19 -4.17
C GLY A 131 12.25 17.24 -3.39
N LEU A 132 12.25 17.38 -2.06
CA LEU A 132 11.42 16.56 -1.18
C LEU A 132 10.01 17.16 -1.07
N ASP A 133 9.02 16.40 -1.54
CA ASP A 133 7.61 16.73 -1.36
C ASP A 133 7.24 16.88 0.14
N SER A 134 6.37 17.85 0.43
CA SER A 134 5.99 18.20 1.80
C SER A 134 5.16 17.12 2.50
N THR A 135 4.36 16.36 1.76
CA THR A 135 3.58 15.23 2.27
C THR A 135 4.53 14.06 2.54
N LEU A 136 5.42 13.72 1.59
CA LEU A 136 6.45 12.69 1.80
C LEU A 136 7.36 12.99 2.99
N ALA A 137 7.76 14.26 3.18
CA ALA A 137 8.57 14.69 4.32
C ALA A 137 7.90 14.38 5.67
N ARG A 138 6.56 14.38 5.71
CA ARG A 138 5.78 14.12 6.92
C ARG A 138 5.43 12.65 7.11
N THR A 139 5.32 11.88 6.04
CA THR A 139 4.87 10.48 6.11
C THR A 139 6.02 9.49 6.20
N ILE A 140 7.12 9.74 5.49
CA ILE A 140 8.27 8.81 5.41
C ILE A 140 8.89 8.51 6.79
N PRO A 141 9.04 9.47 7.72
CA PRO A 141 9.63 9.18 9.04
C PRO A 141 8.89 8.10 9.86
N VAL A 142 7.65 7.77 9.52
CA VAL A 142 6.87 6.70 10.14
C VAL A 142 6.61 5.52 9.19
N GLY A 143 7.43 5.39 8.14
CA GLY A 143 7.38 4.26 7.21
C GLY A 143 6.20 4.29 6.22
N VAL A 144 5.60 5.45 5.98
CA VAL A 144 4.44 5.63 5.09
C VAL A 144 4.82 6.52 3.91
N ALA A 145 4.41 6.16 2.70
CA ALA A 145 4.57 7.02 1.53
C ALA A 145 3.37 6.91 0.58
N PHE A 146 3.24 7.87 -0.32
CA PHE A 146 2.36 7.76 -1.48
C PHE A 146 3.18 7.61 -2.77
N HIS A 147 2.57 7.05 -3.82
CA HIS A 147 3.18 6.86 -5.12
C HIS A 147 2.16 7.07 -6.24
N HIS A 148 2.41 8.01 -7.14
CA HIS A 148 1.52 8.25 -8.28
C HIS A 148 2.24 8.96 -9.41
N ALA A 149 1.62 9.03 -10.59
CA ALA A 149 2.16 9.67 -11.79
C ALA A 149 2.42 11.20 -11.70
N GLY A 150 2.06 11.87 -10.59
CA GLY A 150 2.48 13.24 -10.30
C GLY A 150 3.94 13.37 -9.81
N LEU A 151 4.55 12.26 -9.40
CA LEU A 151 5.97 12.20 -9.02
C LEU A 151 6.83 11.95 -10.27
N THR A 152 8.06 12.45 -10.24
CA THR A 152 9.10 12.17 -11.23
C THR A 152 9.43 10.67 -11.28
N VAL A 153 10.08 10.23 -12.35
CA VAL A 153 10.49 8.82 -12.50
C VAL A 153 11.52 8.46 -11.42
N GLU A 154 12.40 9.40 -11.09
CA GLU A 154 13.44 9.27 -10.09
C GLU A 154 12.85 9.09 -8.68
N GLU A 155 11.88 9.93 -8.30
CA GLU A 155 11.17 9.80 -7.01
C GLU A 155 10.45 8.46 -6.91
N ARG A 156 9.73 8.06 -7.96
CA ARG A 156 9.01 6.77 -7.98
C ARG A 156 9.97 5.59 -7.83
N SER A 157 11.10 5.61 -8.55
CA SER A 157 12.13 4.57 -8.46
C SER A 157 12.71 4.44 -7.04
N VAL A 158 12.96 5.57 -6.39
CA VAL A 158 13.48 5.63 -5.02
C VAL A 158 12.46 5.08 -4.00
N LEU A 159 11.18 5.42 -4.15
CA LEU A 159 10.11 4.92 -3.28
C LEU A 159 9.85 3.42 -3.49
N GLU A 160 9.86 2.95 -4.73
CA GLU A 160 9.69 1.53 -5.07
C GLU A 160 10.82 0.66 -4.51
N GLU A 161 12.07 1.14 -4.56
CA GLU A 161 13.20 0.46 -3.93
C GLU A 161 13.02 0.36 -2.41
N ALA A 162 12.69 1.47 -1.76
CA ALA A 162 12.49 1.50 -0.30
C ALA A 162 11.31 0.62 0.16
N TYR A 163 10.27 0.47 -0.67
CA TYR A 163 9.18 -0.46 -0.41
C TYR A 163 9.61 -1.92 -0.60
N ARG A 164 10.36 -2.23 -1.67
CA ARG A 164 10.90 -3.58 -1.92
C ARG A 164 11.89 -4.02 -0.85
N SER A 165 12.67 -3.11 -0.28
CA SER A 165 13.59 -3.37 0.83
C SER A 165 12.90 -3.40 2.19
N THR A 166 11.57 -3.25 2.27
CA THR A 166 10.77 -3.17 3.51
C THR A 166 11.12 -1.99 4.43
N SER A 167 11.88 -1.01 3.93
CA SER A 167 12.14 0.24 4.66
C SER A 167 10.88 1.10 4.74
N LEU A 168 10.03 1.07 3.71
CA LEU A 168 8.66 1.58 3.76
C LEU A 168 7.69 0.42 4.04
N LEU A 169 6.89 0.56 5.09
CA LEU A 169 5.86 -0.43 5.45
C LEU A 169 4.57 -0.19 4.67
N VAL A 170 4.20 1.06 4.39
CA VAL A 170 2.93 1.39 3.75
C VAL A 170 3.17 2.23 2.50
N LEU A 171 2.66 1.75 1.37
CA LEU A 171 2.67 2.49 0.10
C LEU A 171 1.24 2.71 -0.39
N VAL A 172 0.88 3.98 -0.57
CA VAL A 172 -0.45 4.39 -1.02
C VAL A 172 -0.36 4.87 -2.46
N SER A 173 -0.93 4.11 -3.41
CA SER A 173 -0.68 4.31 -4.83
C SER A 173 -1.94 4.46 -5.67
N THR A 174 -1.81 5.10 -6.83
CA THR A 174 -2.81 4.99 -7.90
C THR A 174 -2.57 3.71 -8.73
N HIS A 175 -3.50 3.35 -9.60
CA HIS A 175 -3.39 2.18 -10.49
C HIS A 175 -2.42 2.38 -11.69
N SER A 176 -1.64 3.47 -11.70
CA SER A 176 -0.97 4.03 -12.89
C SER A 176 0.52 3.76 -12.96
#